data_AF-A0A2N2M5F7-F1
#
_entry.id   AF-A0A2N2M5F7-F1
#
_cell.length_a   1.000
_cell.length_b   1.000
_cell.length_c   1.000
_cell.angle_alpha   90.00
_cell.angle_beta   90.00
_cell.angle_gamma   90.00
#
_symmetry.space_group_name_H-M   'P 1'
#
loop_
_entity.id
_entity.type
_entity.pdbx_description
1 polymer ?
#
loop_
_entity_poly.entity_id
_entity_poly.type
_entity_poly.pdbx_seq_one_letter_code
_entity_poly.pdbx_strand_id
1 'polypeptide(L)'
;MRNEKGFTLIEIVAVLVILGILAAVAVPKYMDVASQAKISAAKAEVAEMKSSLNMAYGKYFMSNGSMPTGGSQVIATAGLTSGSAVDIGTAPDIWNVTLTGSGTNVLIKVNSYGADANEEYTATGTWIMPQ
;
A
#
# COMPACT_ATOMS: atom_id res chain seq x y z
N MET A 1 31.79 51.25 -14.59
CA MET A 1 30.48 51.38 -13.92
C MET A 1 29.64 50.21 -14.40
N ARG A 2 29.33 49.25 -13.52
CA ARG A 2 28.56 48.04 -13.88
C ARG A 2 27.09 48.42 -13.88
N ASN A 3 26.43 48.21 -15.03
CA ASN A 3 25.01 48.49 -15.21
C ASN A 3 24.21 47.38 -14.53
N GLU A 4 23.96 47.53 -13.23
CA GLU A 4 23.10 46.64 -12.43
C GLU A 4 21.67 46.75 -12.98
N LYS A 5 21.30 45.88 -13.93
CA LYS A 5 19.93 45.73 -14.40
C LYS A 5 19.14 45.00 -13.30
N GLY A 6 18.47 45.77 -12.44
CA GLY A 6 17.51 45.22 -11.48
C GLY A 6 16.29 44.64 -12.19
N PHE A 7 15.71 43.58 -11.62
CA PHE A 7 14.43 43.04 -12.06
C PHE A 7 13.32 44.07 -11.91
N THR A 8 12.44 44.16 -12.90
CA THR A 8 11.28 45.06 -12.86
C THR A 8 10.13 44.42 -12.07
N LEU A 9 9.29 45.25 -11.43
CA LEU A 9 8.09 44.76 -10.74
C LEU A 9 7.14 44.03 -11.71
N ILE A 10 7.07 44.47 -12.96
CA ILE A 10 6.22 43.82 -13.97
C ILE A 10 6.70 42.41 -14.32
N GLU A 11 8.02 42.16 -14.34
CA GLU A 11 8.57 40.82 -14.55
C GLU A 11 8.20 39.87 -13.40
N ILE A 12 8.28 40.33 -12.15
CA ILE A 12 7.90 39.51 -11.00
C ILE A 12 6.39 39.20 -11.02
N VAL A 13 5.55 40.19 -11.35
CA VAL A 13 4.09 39.98 -11.45
C VAL A 13 3.74 38.99 -12.57
N ALA A 14 4.36 39.11 -13.75
CA ALA A 14 4.13 38.19 -14.85
C ALA A 14 4.51 36.74 -14.48
N VAL A 15 5.63 36.54 -13.78
CA VAL A 15 6.07 35.22 -13.32
C VAL A 15 5.09 34.63 -12.29
N LEU A 16 4.62 35.42 -11.33
CA LEU A 16 3.65 34.96 -10.33
C LEU A 16 2.32 34.52 -10.97
N VAL A 17 1.85 35.25 -11.99
CA VAL A 17 0.64 34.88 -12.74
C VAL A 17 0.82 33.53 -13.44
N ILE A 18 1.96 33.33 -14.12
CA ILE A 18 2.26 32.05 -14.80
C ILE A 18 2.34 30.91 -13.78
N LEU A 19 3.07 31.09 -12.68
CA LEU A 19 3.17 30.10 -11.60
C LEU A 19 1.81 29.80 -10.97
N GLY A 20 0.94 30.80 -10.82
CA GLY A 20 -0.42 30.62 -10.31
C GLY A 20 -1.28 29.73 -11.21
N ILE A 21 -1.24 29.95 -12.53
CA ILE A 21 -1.96 29.12 -13.51
C ILE A 21 -1.42 27.68 -13.50
N LEU A 22 -0.09 27.53 -13.49
CA LEU A 22 0.55 26.21 -13.44
C LEU A 22 0.19 25.46 -12.16
N ALA A 23 0.22 26.12 -11.00
CA ALA A 23 -0.13 25.51 -9.73
C ALA A 23 -1.61 25.07 -9.68
N ALA A 24 -2.52 25.90 -10.20
CA ALA A 24 -3.96 25.58 -10.23
C ALA A 24 -4.26 24.28 -11.00
N VAL A 25 -3.50 23.97 -12.05
CA VAL A 25 -3.67 22.73 -12.83
C VAL A 25 -2.82 21.57 -12.28
N ALA A 26 -1.61 21.85 -11.80
CA ALA A 26 -0.67 20.82 -11.37
C ALA A 26 -1.05 20.19 -10.02
N VAL A 27 -1.54 20.98 -9.06
CA VAL A 27 -1.91 20.49 -7.72
C VAL A 27 -2.99 19.40 -7.76
N PRO A 28 -4.16 19.59 -8.39
CA PRO A 28 -5.19 18.54 -8.41
C PRO A 28 -4.71 17.27 -9.12
N LYS A 29 -3.94 17.42 -10.22
CA LYS A 29 -3.36 16.29 -10.94
C LYS A 29 -2.35 15.51 -10.09
N TYR A 30 -1.50 16.21 -9.33
CA TYR A 30 -0.54 15.58 -8.43
C TYR A 30 -1.25 14.78 -7.33
N MET A 31 -2.34 15.30 -6.76
CA MET A 31 -3.11 14.60 -5.74
C MET A 31 -3.76 13.31 -6.27
N ASP A 32 -4.27 13.33 -7.50
CA ASP A 32 -4.82 12.14 -8.16
C ASP A 32 -3.73 11.07 -8.39
N VAL A 33 -2.57 11.45 -8.93
CA VAL A 33 -1.45 10.51 -9.13
C VAL A 33 -0.95 9.93 -7.81
N ALA A 34 -0.83 10.76 -6.77
CA ALA A 34 -0.44 10.31 -5.44
C ALA A 34 -1.47 9.32 -4.86
N SER A 35 -2.76 9.55 -5.06
CA SER A 35 -3.83 8.64 -4.65
C SER A 35 -3.74 7.30 -5.39
N GLN A 36 -3.58 7.31 -6.71
CA GLN A 36 -3.44 6.11 -7.52
C GLN A 36 -2.17 5.31 -7.18
N ALA A 37 -1.07 5.99 -6.84
CA ALA A 37 0.15 5.35 -6.36
C ALA A 37 -0.10 4.57 -5.05
N LYS A 38 -0.82 5.17 -4.10
CA LYS A 38 -1.19 4.50 -2.83
C LYS A 38 -2.08 3.27 -3.06
N ILE A 39 -3.10 3.38 -3.92
CA ILE A 39 -3.97 2.24 -4.26
C ILE A 39 -3.16 1.11 -4.92
N SER A 40 -2.19 1.47 -5.77
CA SER A 40 -1.32 0.48 -6.44
C SER A 40 -0.38 -0.20 -5.46
N ALA A 41 0.18 0.53 -4.49
CA ALA A 41 0.95 -0.02 -3.40
C ALA A 41 0.11 -0.98 -2.53
N ALA A 42 -1.12 -0.61 -2.15
CA ALA A 42 -2.01 -1.50 -1.41
C ALA A 42 -2.26 -2.83 -2.15
N LYS A 43 -2.43 -2.78 -3.48
CA LYS A 43 -2.56 -3.99 -4.31
C LYS A 43 -1.28 -4.81 -4.38
N ALA A 44 -0.10 -4.16 -4.41
CA ALA A 44 1.18 -4.83 -4.37
C ALA A 44 1.34 -5.61 -3.05
N GLU A 45 0.94 -5.02 -1.92
CA GLU A 45 0.99 -5.67 -0.61
C GLU A 45 0.08 -6.90 -0.54
N VAL A 46 -1.12 -6.82 -1.13
CA VAL A 46 -1.98 -8.01 -1.29
C VAL A 46 -1.26 -9.11 -2.06
N ALA A 47 -0.56 -8.79 -3.15
CA ALA A 47 0.16 -9.76 -3.95
C ALA A 47 1.36 -10.36 -3.19
N GLU A 48 2.09 -9.54 -2.43
CA GLU A 48 3.18 -9.99 -1.56
C GLU A 48 2.66 -10.95 -0.47
N MET A 49 1.52 -10.64 0.15
CA MET A 49 0.90 -11.51 1.13
C MET A 49 0.46 -12.85 0.52
N LYS A 50 -0.08 -12.86 -0.71
CA LYS A 50 -0.37 -14.12 -1.41
C LYS A 50 0.90 -14.96 -1.63
N SER A 51 2.00 -14.33 -2.02
CA SER A 51 3.30 -15.01 -2.19
C SER A 51 3.81 -15.57 -0.86
N SER A 52 3.70 -14.78 0.21
CA SER A 52 4.09 -15.19 1.56
C SER A 52 3.25 -16.37 2.06
N LEU A 53 1.95 -16.39 1.78
CA LEU A 53 1.06 -17.52 2.10
C LEU A 53 1.43 -18.78 1.30
N ASN A 54 1.79 -18.65 0.02
CA ASN A 54 2.31 -19.79 -0.77
C ASN A 54 3.60 -20.37 -0.15
N MET A 55 4.52 -19.50 0.26
CA MET A 55 5.74 -19.94 0.93
C MET A 55 5.43 -20.59 2.29
N ALA A 56 4.52 -20.02 3.07
CA ALA A 56 4.09 -20.57 4.36
C ALA A 56 3.40 -21.94 4.19
N TYR A 57 2.61 -22.12 3.13
CA TYR A 57 2.01 -23.40 2.77
C TYR A 57 3.09 -24.48 2.52
N GLY A 58 4.09 -24.16 1.69
CA GLY A 58 5.21 -25.07 1.44
C GLY A 58 6.02 -25.39 2.72
N LYS A 59 6.28 -24.37 3.55
CA LYS A 59 6.95 -24.54 4.84
C LYS A 59 6.16 -25.44 5.80
N TYR A 60 4.83 -25.32 5.82
CA TYR A 60 3.99 -26.17 6.66
C TYR A 60 4.16 -27.65 6.31
N PHE A 61 4.13 -27.98 5.02
CA PHE A 61 4.32 -29.35 4.54
C PHE A 61 5.69 -29.92 4.95
N MET A 62 6.75 -29.11 4.82
CA MET A 62 8.10 -29.52 5.21
C MET A 62 8.25 -29.74 6.72
N SER A 63 7.58 -28.93 7.54
CA SER A 63 7.72 -29.00 9.00
C SER A 63 6.81 -30.05 9.65
N ASN A 64 5.62 -30.30 9.10
CA ASN A 64 4.60 -31.14 9.72
C ASN A 64 4.37 -32.47 8.98
N GLY A 65 5.01 -32.68 7.83
CA GLY A 65 4.85 -33.90 7.02
C GLY A 65 3.43 -34.15 6.51
N SER A 66 2.55 -33.15 6.62
CA SER A 66 1.14 -33.21 6.25
C SER A 66 0.70 -31.89 5.63
N MET A 67 -0.33 -31.93 4.81
CA MET A 67 -0.93 -30.72 4.25
C MET A 67 -1.73 -29.98 5.32
N PRO A 68 -1.71 -28.62 5.33
CA PRO A 68 -2.58 -27.85 6.21
C PRO A 68 -4.04 -28.10 5.83
N THR A 69 -4.91 -28.26 6.83
CA THR A 69 -6.35 -28.49 6.65
C THR A 69 -7.15 -27.19 6.56
N GLY A 70 -6.52 -26.05 6.84
CA GLY A 70 -7.14 -24.75 6.67
C GLY A 70 -6.15 -23.58 6.54
N GLY A 71 -6.65 -22.48 5.97
CA GLY A 71 -5.90 -21.24 5.76
C GLY A 71 -5.35 -20.65 7.05
N SER A 72 -6.04 -20.81 8.18
CA SER A 72 -5.56 -20.32 9.48
C SER A 72 -4.24 -20.96 9.93
N GLN A 73 -3.97 -22.21 9.56
CA GLN A 73 -2.70 -22.88 9.86
C GLN A 73 -1.56 -22.33 8.99
N VAL A 74 -1.87 -21.97 7.75
CA VAL A 74 -0.92 -21.33 6.83
C VAL A 74 -0.56 -19.94 7.35
N ILE A 75 -1.54 -19.16 7.82
CA ILE A 75 -1.32 -17.86 8.47
C ILE A 75 -0.42 -18.01 9.71
N ALA A 76 -0.71 -18.99 10.58
CA ALA A 76 0.10 -19.26 11.76
C ALA A 76 1.56 -19.63 11.40
N THR A 77 1.75 -20.36 10.31
CA THR A 77 3.09 -20.72 9.81
C THR A 77 3.85 -19.54 9.24
N ALA A 78 3.14 -18.53 8.74
CA ALA A 78 3.73 -17.24 8.37
C ALA A 78 4.12 -16.39 9.60
N GLY A 79 3.87 -16.87 10.83
CA GLY A 79 4.14 -16.14 12.07
C GLY A 79 3.09 -15.08 12.39
N LEU A 80 1.90 -15.18 11.77
CA LEU A 80 0.83 -14.20 11.90
C LEU A 80 -0.39 -14.85 12.59
N THR A 81 -1.24 -14.02 13.17
CA THR A 81 -2.48 -14.49 13.84
C THR A 81 -3.68 -14.13 12.98
N SER A 82 -4.50 -15.13 12.63
CA SER A 82 -5.73 -14.89 11.85
C SER A 82 -6.63 -13.87 12.54
N GLY A 83 -7.11 -12.87 11.79
CA GLY A 83 -7.95 -11.78 12.26
C GLY A 83 -7.21 -10.67 13.02
N SER A 84 -5.90 -10.83 13.28
CA SER A 84 -5.09 -9.75 13.85
C SER A 84 -4.54 -8.86 12.74
N ALA A 85 -4.60 -7.56 12.98
CA ALA A 85 -3.99 -6.60 12.09
C ALA A 85 -2.49 -6.48 12.41
N VAL A 86 -1.67 -6.39 11.37
CA VAL A 86 -0.22 -6.22 11.47
C VAL A 86 0.17 -5.04 10.60
N ASP A 87 1.03 -4.19 11.17
CA ASP A 87 1.60 -3.05 10.46
C ASP A 87 2.81 -3.53 9.65
N ILE A 88 2.76 -3.31 8.35
CA ILE A 88 3.81 -3.67 7.39
C ILE A 88 4.38 -2.39 6.80
N GLY A 89 5.70 -2.30 6.68
CA GLY A 89 6.39 -1.13 6.13
C GLY A 89 7.13 -0.32 7.19
N THR A 90 7.63 0.84 6.79
CA THR A 90 8.41 1.75 7.64
C THR A 90 7.90 3.17 7.39
N ALA A 91 7.76 3.96 8.46
CA ALA A 91 7.26 5.33 8.36
C ALA A 91 8.03 6.12 7.28
N PRO A 92 7.33 6.91 6.43
CA PRO A 92 5.91 7.25 6.52
C PRO A 92 4.95 6.20 5.91
N ASP A 93 5.46 5.21 5.18
CA ASP A 93 4.66 4.21 4.45
C ASP A 93 4.41 2.96 5.31
N ILE A 94 3.38 3.01 6.15
CA ILE A 94 2.94 1.87 6.99
C ILE A 94 1.56 1.41 6.53
N TRP A 95 1.40 0.13 6.19
CA TRP A 95 0.14 -0.50 5.81
C TRP A 95 -0.38 -1.38 6.93
N ASN A 96 -1.65 -1.18 7.29
CA ASN A 96 -2.33 -2.08 8.20
C ASN A 96 -2.95 -3.25 7.42
N VAL A 97 -2.45 -4.47 7.64
CA VAL A 97 -2.87 -5.68 6.92
C VAL A 97 -3.51 -6.66 7.87
N THR A 98 -4.68 -7.19 7.52
CA THR A 98 -5.36 -8.26 8.24
C THR A 98 -5.52 -9.49 7.34
N LEU A 99 -5.16 -10.65 7.87
CA LEU A 99 -5.34 -11.95 7.22
C LEU A 99 -6.41 -12.74 7.98
N THR A 100 -7.48 -13.17 7.32
CA THR A 100 -8.54 -13.95 7.95
C THR A 100 -8.69 -15.29 7.24
N GLY A 101 -8.33 -16.37 7.92
CA GLY A 101 -8.52 -17.74 7.43
C GLY A 101 -9.96 -18.22 7.65
N SER A 102 -10.58 -18.78 6.62
CA SER A 102 -11.88 -19.46 6.68
C SER A 102 -11.87 -20.68 5.76
N GLY A 103 -11.90 -21.88 6.34
CA GLY A 103 -11.72 -23.13 5.59
C GLY A 103 -10.37 -23.15 4.85
N THR A 104 -10.39 -23.43 3.55
CA THR A 104 -9.22 -23.41 2.66
C THR A 104 -8.85 -22.02 2.12
N ASN A 105 -9.64 -20.99 2.46
CA ASN A 105 -9.45 -19.63 1.98
C ASN A 105 -8.78 -18.75 3.03
N VAL A 106 -7.96 -17.80 2.58
CA VAL A 106 -7.43 -16.70 3.38
C VAL A 106 -7.83 -15.40 2.71
N LEU A 107 -8.63 -14.59 3.41
CA LEU A 107 -8.92 -13.23 3.00
C LEU A 107 -7.79 -12.32 3.46
N ILE A 108 -7.25 -11.54 2.53
CA ILE A 108 -6.22 -10.54 2.76
C ILE A 108 -6.91 -9.19 2.63
N LYS A 109 -6.84 -8.37 3.67
CA LYS A 109 -7.37 -7.02 3.67
C LYS A 109 -6.27 -6.04 4.08
N VAL A 110 -5.95 -5.14 3.17
CA VAL A 110 -5.12 -3.96 3.44
C VAL A 110 -6.09 -2.84 3.77
N ASN A 111 -6.07 -2.36 5.02
CA ASN A 111 -7.09 -1.48 5.60
C ASN A 111 -6.76 0.01 5.46
N SER A 112 -5.51 0.40 5.71
CA SER A 112 -5.14 1.81 5.80
C SER A 112 -3.64 2.04 5.63
N TYR A 113 -3.31 3.28 5.29
CA TYR A 113 -1.94 3.80 5.18
C TYR A 113 -1.67 4.78 6.33
N GLY A 114 -0.70 4.50 7.18
CA GLY A 114 -0.33 5.33 8.33
C GLY A 114 -1.46 5.50 9.35
N ALA A 115 -1.54 6.69 9.98
CA ALA A 115 -2.61 7.05 10.92
C ALA A 115 -3.94 7.45 10.24
N ASP A 116 -3.97 7.49 8.91
CA ASP A 116 -5.16 7.86 8.14
C ASP A 116 -6.03 6.61 7.92
N ALA A 117 -7.11 6.48 8.71
CA ALA A 117 -8.13 5.44 8.57
C ALA A 117 -9.08 5.69 7.37
N ASN A 118 -8.55 6.18 6.25
CA ASN A 118 -9.37 6.45 5.06
C ASN A 118 -9.60 5.16 4.26
N GLU A 119 -10.88 4.79 4.11
CA GLU A 119 -11.34 3.57 3.40
C GLU A 119 -10.95 3.56 1.90
N GLU A 120 -10.52 4.70 1.36
CA GLU A 120 -10.22 4.93 -0.05
C GLU A 120 -8.95 4.20 -0.54
N TYR A 121 -8.05 3.82 0.38
CA TYR A 121 -6.80 3.11 0.06
C TYR A 121 -6.85 1.61 0.39
N THR A 122 -8.06 1.05 0.51
CA THR A 122 -8.23 -0.36 0.85
C THR A 122 -8.03 -1.26 -0.36
N ALA A 123 -7.31 -2.37 -0.17
CA ALA A 123 -7.20 -3.44 -1.16
C ALA A 123 -7.55 -4.76 -0.51
N THR A 124 -8.32 -5.59 -1.21
CA THR A 124 -8.66 -6.94 -0.75
C THR A 124 -8.25 -7.97 -1.78
N GLY A 125 -7.85 -9.15 -1.30
CA GLY A 125 -7.61 -10.29 -2.15
C GLY A 125 -7.83 -11.58 -1.39
N THR A 126 -8.37 -12.57 -2.06
CA THR A 126 -8.47 -13.92 -1.50
C THR A 126 -7.32 -14.75 -2.00
N TRP A 127 -6.62 -15.40 -1.08
CA TRP A 127 -5.74 -16.53 -1.36
C TRP A 127 -6.52 -17.81 -1.12
N ILE A 128 -6.39 -18.76 -2.04
CA ILE A 128 -7.02 -20.08 -1.95
C ILE A 128 -5.89 -21.08 -1.87
N MET A 129 -5.99 -22.01 -0.91
CA MET A 129 -5.01 -23.07 -0.75
C MET A 129 -4.84 -23.86 -2.07
N PRO A 130 -3.59 -24.05 -2.53
CA PRO A 130 -3.31 -24.93 -3.66
C PRO A 130 -3.75 -26.36 -3.33
N GLN A 131 -4.44 -27.02 -4.26
CA GLN A 131 -4.80 -28.43 -4.14
C GLN A 131 -3.60 -29.34 -4.39
#